data_AF-A0A7Y7P242-F1
#
_entry.id   AF-A0A7Y7P242-F1
#
_cell.length_a   1.000
_cell.length_b   1.000
_cell.length_c   1.000
_cell.angle_alpha   90.00
_cell.angle_beta   90.00
_cell.angle_gamma   90.00
#
_symmetry.space_group_name_H-M   'P 1'
#
loop_
_entity.id
_entity.type
_entity.pdbx_description
1 polymer ?
#
loop_
_entity_poly.entity_id
_entity_poly.type
_entity_poly.pdbx_seq_one_letter_code
_entity_poly.pdbx_strand_id
1 'polypeptide(L)'
;MKYLSVVLVVLLSFGFLNAQAQSDCLKGFKANRVFTNEEEFKGWLSESRNDTVAVLECLKASVSDSIVVDDFTGCVWVLKGLSIKQSSVKVKKAAIKLLLTLGRSKSSSLSTLSINSLKGYPPKCFDGSDLDSISSLITKNRAVYKESVELAGAIGDPRFISVINQVFPNSRDFSKPERWASYKALARLGDKDALDYCIRRVSSLPLNDQVVDVLYPDLIYIGKKEAFDLMIKVLNSDEMRCSSSNPNSDDKIVCGYRIMELLAPAIKDFPAKVLPSGDLDSKDYKKTLQDVRAWFSERGDKYEIVNNVYPLK
;
A
#
# COMPACT_ATOMS: atom_id res chain seq x y z
N MET A 1 6.92 22.38 -47.14
CA MET A 1 8.27 22.01 -46.65
C MET A 1 8.81 22.89 -45.51
N LYS A 2 8.58 24.21 -45.47
CA LYS A 2 9.12 25.09 -44.40
C LYS A 2 8.61 24.81 -42.97
N TYR A 3 7.41 24.26 -42.80
CA TYR A 3 6.86 23.91 -41.48
C TYR A 3 7.40 22.60 -40.90
N LEU A 4 7.92 21.69 -41.72
CA LEU A 4 8.48 20.41 -41.25
C LEU A 4 9.82 20.64 -40.52
N SER A 5 10.62 21.59 -41.00
CA SER A 5 11.93 21.94 -40.43
C SER A 5 11.81 22.63 -39.06
N VAL A 6 10.77 23.44 -38.85
CA VAL A 6 10.53 24.12 -37.55
C VAL A 6 10.08 23.12 -36.49
N VAL A 7 9.19 22.17 -36.84
CA VAL A 7 8.77 21.09 -35.92
C VAL A 7 9.94 20.17 -35.58
N LEU A 8 10.82 19.87 -36.54
CA LEU A 8 12.02 19.05 -36.30
C LEU A 8 13.02 19.75 -35.37
N VAL A 9 13.25 21.06 -35.54
CA VAL A 9 14.14 21.85 -34.67
C VAL A 9 13.58 22.00 -33.26
N VAL A 10 12.27 22.19 -33.11
CA VAL A 10 11.61 22.24 -31.80
C VAL A 10 11.70 20.87 -31.11
N LEU A 11 11.40 19.76 -31.80
CA LEU A 11 11.54 18.41 -31.26
C LEU A 11 12.99 18.06 -30.88
N LEU A 12 13.97 18.48 -31.68
CA LEU A 12 15.39 18.32 -31.36
C LEU A 12 15.79 19.15 -30.15
N SER A 13 15.34 20.41 -30.03
CA SER A 13 15.65 21.26 -28.88
C SER A 13 15.04 20.75 -27.56
N PHE A 14 13.83 20.16 -27.60
CA PHE A 14 13.28 19.45 -26.43
C PHE A 14 14.03 18.16 -26.10
N GLY A 15 14.54 17.44 -27.12
CA GLY A 15 15.42 16.28 -26.93
C GLY A 15 16.76 16.63 -26.29
N PHE A 16 17.40 17.73 -26.73
CA PHE A 16 18.68 18.19 -26.18
C PHE A 16 18.57 18.72 -24.75
N LEU A 17 17.47 19.41 -24.38
CA LEU A 17 17.26 19.87 -23.00
C LEU A 17 17.10 18.71 -22.02
N ASN A 18 16.37 17.65 -22.40
CA ASN A 18 16.25 16.44 -21.57
C ASN A 18 17.57 15.67 -21.49
N ALA A 19 18.33 15.58 -22.58
CA ALA A 19 19.65 14.92 -22.58
C ALA A 19 20.69 15.68 -21.73
N GLN A 20 20.66 17.02 -21.74
CA GLN A 20 21.57 17.85 -20.95
C GLN A 20 21.27 17.73 -19.45
N ALA A 21 19.99 17.80 -19.05
CA ALA A 21 19.55 17.61 -17.66
C ALA A 21 19.89 16.21 -17.13
N GLN A 22 19.76 15.18 -17.97
CA GLN A 22 20.20 13.83 -17.66
C GLN A 22 21.73 13.73 -17.54
N SER A 23 22.49 14.46 -18.39
CA SER A 23 23.97 14.48 -18.35
C SER A 23 24.55 15.22 -17.13
N ASP A 24 23.88 16.27 -16.66
CA ASP A 24 24.34 17.02 -15.48
C ASP A 24 23.97 16.29 -14.18
N CYS A 25 22.84 15.58 -14.17
CA CYS A 25 22.51 14.65 -13.11
C CYS A 25 23.57 13.55 -12.98
N LEU A 26 23.98 12.94 -14.10
CA LEU A 26 25.02 11.90 -14.17
C LEU A 26 26.42 12.37 -13.74
N LYS A 27 26.73 13.68 -13.80
CA LYS A 27 28.03 14.22 -13.31
C LYS A 27 28.12 14.25 -11.77
N GLY A 28 26.98 14.26 -11.07
CA GLY A 28 26.86 14.09 -9.62
C GLY A 28 26.87 12.63 -9.16
N PHE A 29 26.55 11.67 -10.05
CA PHE A 29 26.64 10.21 -9.81
C PHE A 29 28.08 9.67 -9.71
N LYS A 30 28.99 10.44 -9.12
CA LYS A 30 30.35 9.99 -8.83
C LYS A 30 30.28 8.91 -7.74
N ALA A 31 30.51 7.66 -8.14
CA ALA A 31 30.85 6.49 -7.30
C ALA A 31 29.77 5.44 -6.98
N ASN A 32 28.75 5.22 -7.84
CA ASN A 32 27.77 4.12 -7.65
C ASN A 32 27.03 4.13 -6.30
N ARG A 33 26.87 5.30 -5.67
CA ARG A 33 26.12 5.43 -4.41
C ARG A 33 24.72 5.97 -4.67
N VAL A 34 23.75 5.47 -3.92
CA VAL A 34 22.42 6.08 -3.80
C VAL A 34 22.26 6.63 -2.39
N PHE A 35 21.38 7.62 -2.20
CA PHE A 35 21.10 8.13 -0.86
C PHE A 35 20.39 7.06 -0.02
N THR A 36 20.67 7.08 1.28
CA THR A 36 20.12 6.14 2.27
C THR A 36 19.33 6.85 3.38
N ASN A 37 19.45 8.17 3.46
CA ASN A 37 18.75 9.00 4.45
C ASN A 37 18.22 10.31 3.84
N GLU A 38 17.40 11.04 4.61
CA GLU A 38 16.75 12.28 4.13
C GLU A 38 17.75 13.43 3.89
N GLU A 39 18.86 13.49 4.62
CA GLU A 39 19.87 14.55 4.47
C GLU A 39 20.61 14.41 3.14
N GLU A 40 21.03 13.19 2.81
CA GLU A 40 21.62 12.86 1.51
C GLU A 40 20.65 13.17 0.36
N PHE A 41 19.37 12.80 0.51
CA PHE A 41 18.35 13.13 -0.49
C PHE A 41 18.20 14.66 -0.68
N LYS A 42 18.22 15.45 0.40
CA LYS A 42 18.19 16.92 0.30
C LYS A 42 19.42 17.46 -0.43
N GLY A 43 20.60 16.86 -0.20
CA GLY A 43 21.81 17.16 -0.95
C GLY A 43 21.59 16.97 -2.46
N TRP A 44 21.12 15.78 -2.86
CA TRP A 44 20.83 15.45 -4.26
C TRP A 44 19.79 16.36 -4.90
N LEU A 45 18.76 16.71 -4.12
CA LEU A 45 17.72 17.63 -4.55
C LEU A 45 18.28 19.03 -4.81
N SER A 46 19.19 19.52 -3.97
CA SER A 46 19.84 20.82 -4.14
C SER A 46 20.70 20.88 -5.41
N GLU A 47 21.44 19.80 -5.71
CA GLU A 47 22.24 19.66 -6.94
C GLU A 47 21.34 19.60 -8.19
N SER A 48 20.14 19.04 -8.05
CA SER A 48 19.14 18.93 -9.10
C SER A 48 18.22 20.16 -9.19
N ARG A 49 18.65 21.33 -8.71
CA ARG A 49 17.88 22.60 -8.70
C ARG A 49 16.49 22.47 -8.05
N ASN A 50 16.38 21.63 -7.03
CA ASN A 50 15.15 21.28 -6.35
C ASN A 50 14.09 20.59 -7.22
N ASP A 51 14.49 19.91 -8.30
CA ASP A 51 13.61 19.09 -9.12
C ASP A 51 13.61 17.62 -8.67
N THR A 52 12.62 17.26 -7.86
CA THR A 52 12.43 15.88 -7.39
C THR A 52 12.18 14.90 -8.55
N VAL A 53 11.53 15.32 -9.63
CA VAL A 53 11.27 14.43 -10.77
C VAL A 53 12.58 14.09 -11.48
N ALA A 54 13.46 15.07 -11.65
CA ALA A 54 14.78 14.85 -12.22
C ALA A 54 15.57 13.82 -11.40
N VAL A 55 15.64 13.97 -10.07
CA VAL A 55 16.31 13.02 -9.17
C VAL A 55 15.78 11.59 -9.37
N LEU A 56 14.46 11.42 -9.42
CA LEU A 56 13.81 10.11 -9.55
C LEU A 56 14.08 9.45 -10.91
N GLU A 57 14.02 10.21 -12.00
CA GLU A 57 14.32 9.67 -13.34
C GLU A 57 15.81 9.32 -13.47
N CYS A 58 16.71 10.07 -12.83
CA CYS A 58 18.11 9.69 -12.78
C CYS A 58 18.35 8.41 -12.00
N LEU A 59 17.75 8.25 -10.82
CA LEU A 59 17.83 7.00 -10.06
C LEU A 59 17.36 5.81 -10.90
N LYS A 60 16.25 5.99 -11.62
CA LYS A 60 15.68 4.96 -12.50
C LYS A 60 16.63 4.58 -13.63
N ALA A 61 17.31 5.55 -14.24
CA ALA A 61 18.31 5.29 -15.28
C ALA A 61 19.57 4.62 -14.71
N SER A 62 19.90 4.89 -13.45
CA SER A 62 21.06 4.33 -12.75
C SER A 62 20.81 2.94 -12.15
N VAL A 63 19.58 2.41 -12.20
CA VAL A 63 19.31 1.02 -11.79
C VAL A 63 20.07 0.07 -12.70
N SER A 64 21.24 -0.37 -12.25
CA SER A 64 22.08 -1.38 -12.90
C SER A 64 22.18 -2.61 -12.00
N ASP A 65 22.45 -3.77 -12.61
CA ASP A 65 22.66 -5.04 -11.90
C ASP A 65 23.86 -5.01 -10.93
N SER A 66 24.66 -3.93 -10.91
CA SER A 66 25.93 -3.82 -10.16
C SER A 66 25.87 -2.97 -8.89
N ILE A 67 24.75 -2.28 -8.60
CA ILE A 67 24.61 -1.51 -7.35
C ILE A 67 24.21 -2.46 -6.21
N VAL A 68 24.79 -2.25 -5.04
CA VAL A 68 24.53 -3.07 -3.85
C VAL A 68 23.06 -2.94 -3.44
N VAL A 69 22.39 -4.09 -3.29
CA VAL A 69 20.97 -4.21 -2.92
C VAL A 69 20.61 -3.41 -1.67
N ASP A 70 21.52 -3.34 -0.71
CA ASP A 70 21.34 -2.67 0.57
C ASP A 70 21.21 -1.15 0.41
N ASP A 71 21.99 -0.55 -0.50
CA ASP A 71 21.94 0.91 -0.73
C ASP A 71 20.56 1.32 -1.26
N PHE A 72 19.96 0.50 -2.13
CA PHE A 72 18.60 0.76 -2.64
C PHE A 72 17.50 0.55 -1.59
N THR A 73 17.74 -0.25 -0.56
CA THR A 73 16.75 -0.46 0.51
C THR A 73 16.52 0.83 1.30
N GLY A 74 17.60 1.52 1.70
CA GLY A 74 17.52 2.83 2.37
C GLY A 74 16.86 3.88 1.46
N CYS A 75 17.25 3.91 0.19
CA CYS A 75 16.67 4.78 -0.83
C CYS A 75 15.14 4.62 -0.93
N VAL A 76 14.62 3.38 -1.03
CA VAL A 76 13.19 3.11 -1.13
C VAL A 76 12.41 3.63 0.09
N TRP A 77 12.95 3.49 1.30
CA TRP A 77 12.32 4.02 2.52
C TRP A 77 12.20 5.55 2.52
N VAL A 78 13.31 6.22 2.21
CA VAL A 78 13.35 7.69 2.09
C VAL A 78 12.37 8.16 1.02
N LEU A 79 12.40 7.52 -0.15
CA LEU A 79 11.51 7.84 -1.27
C LEU A 79 10.04 7.68 -0.90
N LYS A 80 9.65 6.55 -0.29
CA LYS A 80 8.27 6.32 0.17
C LYS A 80 7.82 7.41 1.13
N GLY A 81 8.64 7.74 2.13
CA GLY A 81 8.31 8.73 3.15
C GLY A 81 8.10 10.13 2.57
N LEU A 82 8.93 10.52 1.60
CA LEU A 82 8.91 11.85 1.00
C LEU A 82 7.86 11.96 -0.11
N SER A 83 7.83 11.04 -1.08
CA SER A 83 6.99 11.14 -2.27
C SER A 83 5.49 11.04 -1.96
N ILE A 84 5.10 10.28 -0.93
CA ILE A 84 3.69 10.15 -0.51
C ILE A 84 3.18 11.50 0.02
N LYS A 85 4.02 12.22 0.78
CA LYS A 85 3.71 13.53 1.37
C LYS A 85 3.67 14.66 0.33
N GLN A 86 4.26 14.47 -0.85
CA GLN A 86 4.27 15.48 -1.91
C GLN A 86 2.86 15.71 -2.50
N SER A 87 2.52 16.97 -2.74
CA SER A 87 1.26 17.34 -3.41
C SER A 87 1.30 17.08 -4.92
N SER A 88 2.50 17.11 -5.51
CA SER A 88 2.70 16.95 -6.96
C SER A 88 2.41 15.52 -7.45
N VAL A 89 1.40 15.40 -8.32
CA VAL A 89 1.09 14.13 -9.02
C VAL A 89 2.25 13.68 -9.91
N LYS A 90 3.01 14.61 -10.50
CA LYS A 90 4.18 14.27 -11.33
C LYS A 90 5.26 13.55 -10.52
N VAL A 91 5.54 14.02 -9.31
CA VAL A 91 6.51 13.38 -8.39
C VAL A 91 6.03 11.98 -8.00
N LYS A 92 4.76 11.83 -7.66
CA LYS A 92 4.16 10.53 -7.33
C LYS A 92 4.28 9.54 -8.49
N LYS A 93 3.98 9.97 -9.72
CA LYS A 93 4.13 9.14 -10.93
C LYS A 93 5.58 8.74 -11.20
N ALA A 94 6.53 9.66 -11.07
CA ALA A 94 7.95 9.33 -11.23
C ALA A 94 8.42 8.31 -10.19
N ALA A 95 7.96 8.45 -8.94
CA ALA A 95 8.30 7.53 -7.87
C ALA A 95 7.67 6.13 -8.08
N ILE A 96 6.40 6.06 -8.51
CA ILE A 96 5.74 4.80 -8.89
C ILE A 96 6.54 4.07 -9.99
N LYS A 97 6.96 4.79 -11.03
CA LYS A 97 7.75 4.21 -12.12
C LYS A 97 9.08 3.65 -11.65
N LEU A 98 9.80 4.38 -10.79
CA LEU A 98 11.04 3.89 -10.19
C LEU A 98 10.79 2.63 -9.34
N LEU A 99 9.78 2.65 -8.47
CA LEU A 99 9.45 1.50 -7.61
C LEU A 99 9.01 0.27 -8.41
N LEU A 100 8.28 0.44 -9.52
CA LEU A 100 7.94 -0.66 -10.43
C LEU A 100 9.17 -1.22 -11.15
N THR A 101 10.15 -0.38 -11.49
CA THR A 101 11.45 -0.84 -12.01
C THR A 101 12.19 -1.67 -10.96
N LEU A 102 12.32 -1.15 -9.73
CA LEU A 102 12.99 -1.87 -8.62
C LEU A 102 12.23 -3.14 -8.21
N GLY A 103 10.90 -3.16 -8.36
CA GLY A 103 10.04 -4.33 -8.17
C GLY A 103 10.34 -5.50 -9.10
N ARG A 104 11.11 -5.28 -10.18
CA ARG A 104 11.59 -6.33 -11.10
C ARG A 104 13.02 -6.78 -10.81
N SER A 105 13.64 -6.26 -9.76
CA SER A 105 14.98 -6.67 -9.34
C SER A 105 15.06 -8.17 -9.07
N LYS A 106 16.23 -8.76 -9.32
CA LYS A 106 16.56 -10.15 -8.94
C LYS A 106 16.60 -10.32 -7.42
N SER A 107 16.82 -9.24 -6.67
CA SER A 107 16.75 -9.26 -5.21
C SER A 107 15.31 -9.35 -4.74
N SER A 108 14.97 -10.45 -4.07
CA SER A 108 13.64 -10.65 -3.47
C SER A 108 13.33 -9.57 -2.42
N SER A 109 14.28 -9.24 -1.55
CA SER A 109 14.09 -8.21 -0.51
C SER A 109 13.76 -6.83 -1.11
N LEU A 110 14.54 -6.40 -2.11
CA LEU A 110 14.34 -5.09 -2.75
C LEU A 110 13.04 -5.05 -3.57
N SER A 111 12.76 -6.12 -4.30
CA SER A 111 11.53 -6.21 -5.10
C SER A 111 10.29 -6.21 -4.20
N THR A 112 10.24 -7.04 -3.17
CA THR A 112 9.18 -7.06 -2.15
C THR A 112 8.99 -5.70 -1.48
N LEU A 113 10.08 -5.05 -1.04
CA LEU A 113 10.02 -3.72 -0.43
C LEU A 113 9.46 -2.67 -1.39
N SER A 114 9.90 -2.70 -2.65
CA SER A 114 9.48 -1.74 -3.67
C SER A 114 7.99 -1.88 -3.97
N ILE A 115 7.49 -3.12 -4.15
CA ILE A 115 6.06 -3.37 -4.40
C ILE A 115 5.22 -3.02 -3.17
N ASN A 116 5.67 -3.34 -1.95
CA ASN A 116 4.95 -2.94 -0.75
C ASN A 116 4.90 -1.41 -0.56
N SER A 117 5.92 -0.69 -1.01
CA SER A 117 5.94 0.78 -0.97
C SER A 117 4.90 1.41 -1.89
N LEU A 118 4.55 0.76 -3.00
CA LEU A 118 3.52 1.24 -3.94
C LEU A 118 2.12 1.30 -3.32
N LYS A 119 1.83 0.47 -2.30
CA LYS A 119 0.52 0.45 -1.61
C LYS A 119 0.17 1.78 -0.94
N GLY A 120 1.17 2.63 -0.64
CA GLY A 120 0.95 3.95 -0.03
C GLY A 120 0.54 5.07 -0.99
N TYR A 121 0.49 4.79 -2.30
CA TYR A 121 0.13 5.80 -3.31
C TYR A 121 -1.37 5.76 -3.64
N PRO A 122 -2.02 6.92 -3.86
CA PRO A 122 -3.42 6.96 -4.26
C PRO A 122 -3.65 6.25 -5.60
N PRO A 123 -4.72 5.44 -5.77
CA PRO A 123 -5.00 4.72 -7.01
C PRO A 123 -4.99 5.58 -8.29
N LYS A 124 -5.49 6.81 -8.20
CA LYS A 124 -5.49 7.77 -9.33
C LYS A 124 -4.09 8.17 -9.85
N CYS A 125 -3.03 7.82 -9.14
CA CYS A 125 -1.66 8.09 -9.57
C CYS A 125 -1.12 7.03 -10.53
N PHE A 126 -1.73 5.84 -10.58
CA PHE A 126 -1.34 4.77 -11.49
C PHE A 126 -1.98 5.00 -12.86
N ASP A 127 -1.17 4.97 -13.92
CA ASP A 127 -1.66 5.02 -15.29
C ASP A 127 -1.66 3.63 -15.95
N GLY A 128 -2.17 3.53 -17.19
CA GLY A 128 -2.30 2.25 -17.89
C GLY A 128 -0.99 1.47 -17.99
N SER A 129 0.15 2.17 -18.16
CA SER A 129 1.46 1.51 -18.26
C SER A 129 1.93 0.95 -16.91
N ASP A 130 1.54 1.59 -15.82
CA ASP A 130 1.78 1.09 -14.46
C ASP A 130 0.92 -0.16 -14.20
N LEU A 131 -0.34 -0.15 -14.62
CA LEU A 131 -1.24 -1.30 -14.47
C LEU A 131 -0.76 -2.52 -15.27
N ASP A 132 -0.28 -2.31 -16.50
CA ASP A 132 0.30 -3.38 -17.32
C ASP A 132 1.58 -3.94 -16.69
N SER A 133 2.38 -3.07 -16.07
CA SER A 133 3.57 -3.45 -15.32
C SER A 133 3.22 -4.36 -14.13
N ILE A 134 2.19 -4.02 -13.37
CA ILE A 134 1.69 -4.82 -12.24
C ILE A 134 1.10 -6.14 -12.73
N SER A 135 0.33 -6.14 -13.81
CA SER A 135 -0.19 -7.36 -14.43
C SER A 135 0.93 -8.32 -14.84
N SER A 136 2.03 -7.78 -15.38
CA SER A 136 3.21 -8.58 -15.71
C SER A 136 3.90 -9.15 -14.47
N LEU A 137 3.90 -8.44 -13.33
CA LEU A 137 4.46 -8.96 -12.07
C LEU A 137 3.63 -10.13 -11.55
N ILE A 138 2.29 -10.00 -11.55
CA ILE A 138 1.36 -11.06 -11.11
C ILE A 138 1.52 -12.32 -11.98
N THR A 139 1.62 -12.15 -13.30
CA THR A 139 1.63 -13.28 -14.24
C THR A 139 3.00 -13.95 -14.38
N LYS A 140 4.10 -13.21 -14.21
CA LYS A 140 5.44 -13.72 -14.53
C LYS A 140 6.38 -13.85 -13.34
N ASN A 141 6.17 -13.10 -12.25
CA ASN A 141 7.11 -13.08 -11.12
C ASN A 141 6.52 -13.76 -9.88
N ARG A 142 6.95 -15.01 -9.63
CA ARG A 142 6.51 -15.79 -8.47
C ARG A 142 6.98 -15.21 -7.14
N ALA A 143 8.15 -14.57 -7.09
CA ALA A 143 8.76 -14.11 -5.84
C ALA A 143 7.99 -12.96 -5.18
N VAL A 144 7.32 -12.12 -5.97
CA VAL A 144 6.53 -10.97 -5.49
C VAL A 144 5.04 -11.11 -5.81
N TYR A 145 4.58 -12.32 -6.10
CA TYR A 145 3.19 -12.56 -6.48
C TYR A 145 2.22 -12.05 -5.42
N LYS A 146 2.44 -12.42 -4.15
CA LYS A 146 1.60 -12.02 -3.02
C LYS A 146 1.48 -10.49 -2.93
N GLU A 147 2.61 -9.79 -2.91
CA GLU A 147 2.65 -8.33 -2.80
C GLU A 147 2.01 -7.65 -4.00
N SER A 148 2.21 -8.19 -5.21
CA SER A 148 1.67 -7.64 -6.45
C SER A 148 0.15 -7.78 -6.52
N VAL A 149 -0.39 -8.91 -6.05
CA VAL A 149 -1.84 -9.16 -6.00
C VAL A 149 -2.52 -8.29 -4.93
N GLU A 150 -1.90 -8.10 -3.76
CA GLU A 150 -2.39 -7.17 -2.75
C GLU A 150 -2.34 -5.70 -3.24
N LEU A 151 -1.31 -5.33 -4.01
CA LEU A 151 -1.25 -4.01 -4.64
C LEU A 151 -2.38 -3.84 -5.67
N ALA A 152 -2.63 -4.84 -6.51
CA ALA A 152 -3.70 -4.82 -7.50
C ALA A 152 -5.09 -4.62 -6.86
N GLY A 153 -5.37 -5.34 -5.77
CA GLY A 153 -6.60 -5.12 -5.00
C GLY A 153 -6.66 -3.73 -4.38
N ALA A 154 -5.56 -3.22 -3.81
CA ALA A 154 -5.49 -1.87 -3.24
C ALA A 154 -5.79 -0.78 -4.28
N ILE A 155 -5.26 -0.92 -5.50
CA ILE A 155 -5.52 -0.02 -6.64
C ILE A 155 -6.99 -0.07 -7.06
N GLY A 156 -7.60 -1.26 -7.05
CA GLY A 156 -9.03 -1.41 -7.30
C GLY A 156 -9.44 -1.33 -8.77
N ASP A 157 -8.51 -1.46 -9.72
CA ASP A 157 -8.85 -1.52 -11.15
C ASP A 157 -9.50 -2.88 -11.49
N PRO A 158 -10.72 -2.91 -12.06
CA PRO A 158 -11.44 -4.16 -12.33
C PRO A 158 -10.70 -5.15 -13.26
N ARG A 159 -9.76 -4.67 -14.08
CA ARG A 159 -8.96 -5.55 -14.96
C ARG A 159 -8.18 -6.59 -14.18
N PHE A 160 -7.82 -6.30 -12.93
CA PHE A 160 -7.02 -7.23 -12.13
C PHE A 160 -7.78 -8.50 -11.75
N ILE A 161 -9.11 -8.51 -11.81
CA ILE A 161 -9.91 -9.72 -11.61
C ILE A 161 -9.52 -10.78 -12.64
N SER A 162 -9.50 -10.43 -13.93
CA SER A 162 -9.15 -11.37 -15.00
C SER A 162 -7.67 -11.77 -14.94
N VAL A 163 -6.78 -10.83 -14.64
CA VAL A 163 -5.33 -11.09 -14.49
C VAL A 163 -5.05 -12.08 -13.36
N ILE A 164 -5.69 -11.90 -12.19
CA ILE A 164 -5.54 -12.81 -11.06
C ILE A 164 -6.13 -14.17 -11.41
N ASN A 165 -7.34 -14.22 -12.00
CA ASN A 165 -8.01 -15.48 -12.34
C ASN A 165 -7.31 -16.27 -13.46
N GLN A 166 -6.48 -15.63 -14.29
CA GLN A 166 -5.62 -16.33 -15.25
C GLN A 166 -4.54 -17.18 -14.56
N VAL A 167 -4.13 -16.79 -13.36
CA VAL A 167 -2.99 -17.38 -12.64
C VAL A 167 -3.50 -18.23 -11.47
N PHE A 168 -4.36 -17.66 -10.62
CA PHE A 168 -4.94 -18.31 -9.46
C PHE A 168 -6.36 -18.83 -9.78
N PRO A 169 -6.74 -20.05 -9.33
CA PRO A 169 -6.01 -20.93 -8.42
C PRO A 169 -5.17 -22.02 -9.10
N ASN A 170 -5.16 -22.10 -10.43
CA ASN A 170 -4.81 -23.35 -11.13
C ASN A 170 -3.48 -23.35 -11.90
N SER A 171 -2.82 -22.21 -12.13
CA SER A 171 -1.61 -22.18 -12.98
C SER A 171 -0.36 -22.79 -12.32
N ARG A 172 -0.37 -22.94 -11.00
CA ARG A 172 0.73 -23.47 -10.17
C ARG A 172 0.26 -23.77 -8.76
N ASP A 173 1.14 -24.33 -7.95
CA ASP A 173 0.95 -24.38 -6.52
C ASP A 173 1.10 -22.99 -5.89
N PHE A 174 0.12 -22.67 -5.04
CA PHE A 174 0.10 -21.44 -4.23
C PHE A 174 0.25 -21.80 -2.76
N SER A 175 1.20 -21.16 -2.11
CA SER A 175 1.36 -21.20 -0.65
C SER A 175 0.14 -20.60 0.05
N LYS A 176 -0.08 -20.95 1.33
CA LYS A 176 -1.21 -20.42 2.11
C LYS A 176 -1.27 -18.88 2.11
N PRO A 177 -0.15 -18.14 2.28
CA PRO A 177 -0.16 -16.68 2.18
C PRO A 177 -0.59 -16.16 0.80
N GLU A 178 -0.13 -16.78 -0.29
CA GLU A 178 -0.50 -16.36 -1.65
C GLU A 178 -1.98 -16.62 -1.95
N ARG A 179 -2.52 -17.76 -1.50
CA ARG A 179 -3.95 -18.07 -1.62
C ARG A 179 -4.78 -17.02 -0.89
N TRP A 180 -4.40 -16.70 0.35
CA TRP A 180 -5.10 -15.70 1.16
C TRP A 180 -5.03 -14.30 0.54
N ALA A 181 -3.85 -13.87 0.08
CA ALA A 181 -3.69 -12.60 -0.63
C ALA A 181 -4.58 -12.52 -1.88
N SER A 182 -4.66 -13.62 -2.66
CA SER A 182 -5.50 -13.68 -3.86
C SER A 182 -6.98 -13.53 -3.53
N TYR A 183 -7.49 -14.28 -2.55
CA TYR A 183 -8.90 -14.16 -2.13
C TYR A 183 -9.23 -12.77 -1.60
N LYS A 184 -8.39 -12.18 -0.74
CA LYS A 184 -8.65 -10.82 -0.24
C LYS A 184 -8.64 -9.78 -1.35
N ALA A 185 -7.69 -9.85 -2.28
CA ALA A 185 -7.60 -8.91 -3.39
C ALA A 185 -8.82 -9.02 -4.31
N LEU A 186 -9.22 -10.24 -4.68
CA LEU A 186 -10.44 -10.50 -5.45
C LEU A 186 -11.69 -10.00 -4.73
N ALA A 187 -11.82 -10.29 -3.42
CA ALA A 187 -12.93 -9.79 -2.61
C ALA A 187 -13.00 -8.26 -2.60
N ARG A 188 -11.87 -7.58 -2.45
CA ARG A 188 -11.77 -6.11 -2.54
C ARG A 188 -12.21 -5.60 -3.92
N LEU A 189 -11.78 -6.28 -4.98
CA LEU A 189 -12.16 -5.98 -6.37
C LEU A 189 -13.63 -6.27 -6.70
N GLY A 190 -14.37 -6.95 -5.80
CA GLY A 190 -15.81 -7.21 -5.94
C GLY A 190 -16.18 -8.63 -6.34
N ASP A 191 -15.24 -9.58 -6.32
CA ASP A 191 -15.54 -11.00 -6.49
C ASP A 191 -16.29 -11.54 -5.26
N LYS A 192 -17.55 -11.95 -5.47
CA LYS A 192 -18.45 -12.38 -4.40
C LYS A 192 -18.03 -13.70 -3.76
N ASP A 193 -17.55 -14.66 -4.55
CA ASP A 193 -17.13 -15.97 -4.05
C ASP A 193 -15.86 -15.84 -3.19
N ALA A 194 -14.95 -14.98 -3.61
CA ALA A 194 -13.76 -14.64 -2.83
C ALA A 194 -14.11 -13.92 -1.53
N LEU A 195 -15.08 -13.00 -1.56
CA LEU A 195 -15.58 -12.32 -0.35
C LEU A 195 -16.19 -13.33 0.63
N ASP A 196 -17.06 -14.22 0.15
CA ASP A 196 -17.70 -15.25 0.97
C ASP A 196 -16.70 -16.22 1.56
N TYR A 197 -15.67 -16.58 0.79
CA TYR A 197 -14.55 -17.37 1.30
C TYR A 197 -13.85 -16.66 2.46
N CYS A 198 -13.51 -15.37 2.31
CA CYS A 198 -12.83 -14.60 3.35
C CYS A 198 -13.68 -14.50 4.62
N ILE A 199 -14.96 -14.13 4.50
CA ILE A 199 -15.88 -14.00 5.63
C ILE A 199 -16.04 -15.33 6.36
N ARG A 200 -16.29 -16.42 5.63
CA ARG A 200 -16.44 -17.77 6.21
C ARG A 200 -15.17 -18.22 6.92
N ARG A 201 -14.01 -17.96 6.31
CA ARG A 201 -12.71 -18.34 6.90
C ARG A 201 -12.49 -17.63 8.24
N VAL A 202 -12.67 -16.31 8.29
CA VAL A 202 -12.49 -15.54 9.53
C VAL A 202 -13.53 -15.95 10.58
N SER A 203 -14.80 -16.08 10.19
CA SER A 203 -15.90 -16.43 11.10
C SER A 203 -15.79 -17.86 11.68
N SER A 204 -15.08 -18.76 11.00
CA SER A 204 -14.88 -20.14 11.45
C SER A 204 -13.84 -20.28 12.57
N LEU A 205 -13.03 -19.24 12.81
CA LEU A 205 -11.95 -19.28 13.79
C LEU A 205 -12.46 -18.76 15.15
N PRO A 206 -11.99 -19.34 16.26
CA PRO A 206 -12.31 -18.81 17.58
C PRO A 206 -11.78 -17.39 17.73
N LEU A 207 -12.62 -16.47 18.21
CA LEU A 207 -12.21 -15.11 18.51
C LEU A 207 -11.09 -15.11 19.56
N ASN A 208 -9.96 -14.49 19.25
CA ASN A 208 -8.79 -14.28 20.10
C ASN A 208 -7.88 -13.19 19.51
N ASP A 209 -6.78 -12.88 20.20
CA ASP A 209 -5.79 -11.88 19.76
C ASP A 209 -5.25 -12.16 18.36
N GLN A 210 -4.90 -13.41 18.04
CA GLN A 210 -4.35 -13.75 16.73
C GLN A 210 -5.34 -13.45 15.59
N VAL A 211 -6.63 -13.74 15.79
CA VAL A 211 -7.66 -13.44 14.80
C VAL A 211 -7.83 -11.93 14.65
N VAL A 212 -7.87 -11.19 15.76
CA VAL A 212 -8.03 -9.73 15.75
C VAL A 212 -6.81 -9.04 15.14
N ASP A 213 -5.59 -9.37 15.56
CA ASP A 213 -4.38 -8.67 15.14
C ASP A 213 -3.93 -9.05 13.72
N VAL A 214 -4.26 -10.26 13.24
CA VAL A 214 -3.80 -10.73 11.92
C VAL A 214 -4.90 -10.68 10.87
N LEU A 215 -6.12 -11.12 11.18
CA LEU A 215 -7.17 -11.32 10.16
C LEU A 215 -8.16 -10.16 10.06
N TYR A 216 -8.33 -9.34 11.08
CA TYR A 216 -9.28 -8.22 11.01
C TYR A 216 -8.73 -7.01 10.25
N PRO A 217 -7.42 -6.67 10.31
CA PRO A 217 -6.82 -5.72 9.39
C PRO A 217 -7.05 -6.11 7.92
N ASP A 218 -7.10 -7.41 7.65
CA ASP A 218 -7.40 -7.95 6.32
C ASP A 218 -8.85 -7.75 5.89
N LEU A 219 -9.81 -7.71 6.83
CA LEU A 219 -11.20 -7.32 6.55
C LEU A 219 -11.29 -5.82 6.23
N ILE A 220 -10.52 -4.98 6.92
CA ILE A 220 -10.42 -3.55 6.58
C ILE A 220 -9.82 -3.38 5.18
N TYR A 221 -8.76 -4.14 4.87
CA TYR A 221 -8.22 -4.18 3.52
C TYR A 221 -9.29 -4.55 2.49
N ILE A 222 -10.16 -5.54 2.74
CA ILE A 222 -11.24 -5.91 1.79
C ILE A 222 -12.18 -4.73 1.54
N GLY A 223 -12.50 -3.92 2.56
CA GLY A 223 -13.26 -2.67 2.37
C GLY A 223 -14.72 -2.87 1.95
N LYS A 224 -15.28 -4.07 2.13
CA LYS A 224 -16.69 -4.39 1.82
C LYS A 224 -17.52 -4.32 3.09
N LYS A 225 -18.77 -3.87 2.96
CA LYS A 225 -19.68 -3.70 4.10
C LYS A 225 -19.84 -4.99 4.89
N GLU A 226 -19.95 -6.12 4.22
CA GLU A 226 -20.09 -7.45 4.83
C GLU A 226 -18.88 -7.84 5.68
N ALA A 227 -17.68 -7.40 5.31
CA ALA A 227 -16.46 -7.60 6.10
C ALA A 227 -16.46 -6.72 7.36
N PHE A 228 -16.98 -5.49 7.27
CA PHE A 228 -17.13 -4.57 8.40
C PHE A 228 -18.26 -5.00 9.34
N ASP A 229 -19.37 -5.51 8.82
CA ASP A 229 -20.49 -6.03 9.62
C ASP A 229 -20.03 -7.20 10.52
N LEU A 230 -19.11 -8.04 10.05
CA LEU A 230 -18.47 -9.07 10.88
C LEU A 230 -17.68 -8.47 12.04
N MET A 231 -16.92 -7.39 11.80
CA MET A 231 -16.18 -6.69 12.85
C MET A 231 -17.13 -6.02 13.85
N ILE A 232 -18.20 -5.38 13.37
CA ILE A 232 -19.23 -4.72 14.21
C ILE A 232 -19.97 -5.73 15.08
N LYS A 233 -20.19 -6.97 14.59
CA LYS A 233 -20.72 -8.04 15.43
C LYS A 233 -19.83 -8.33 16.63
N VAL A 234 -18.50 -8.36 16.43
CA VAL A 234 -17.54 -8.57 17.52
C VAL A 234 -17.40 -7.36 18.42
N LEU A 235 -17.47 -6.15 17.87
CA LEU A 235 -17.52 -4.90 18.65
C LEU A 235 -18.66 -4.92 19.69
N ASN A 236 -19.81 -5.48 19.33
CA ASN A 236 -20.99 -5.62 20.19
C ASN A 236 -20.96 -6.85 21.11
N SER A 237 -19.91 -7.67 21.07
CA SER A 237 -19.74 -8.82 21.98
C SER A 237 -19.02 -8.41 23.26
N ASP A 238 -19.44 -8.99 24.39
CA ASP A 238 -18.77 -8.85 25.69
C ASP A 238 -17.81 -10.00 25.99
N GLU A 239 -17.47 -10.83 25.00
CA GLU A 239 -16.49 -11.92 25.15
C GLU A 239 -15.09 -11.39 25.50
N MET A 240 -14.60 -11.79 26.67
CA MET A 240 -13.26 -11.44 27.17
C MET A 240 -12.21 -12.44 26.66
N ARG A 241 -11.87 -12.35 25.37
CA ARG A 241 -10.94 -13.27 24.69
C ARG A 241 -9.68 -12.61 24.14
N CYS A 242 -9.57 -11.30 24.27
CA CYS A 242 -8.41 -10.55 23.84
C CYS A 242 -7.55 -10.15 25.03
N SER A 243 -6.29 -9.80 24.80
CA SER A 243 -5.33 -9.42 25.83
C SER A 243 -5.22 -7.90 25.92
N SER A 244 -4.91 -7.42 27.12
CA SER A 244 -4.60 -6.01 27.35
C SER A 244 -3.36 -5.57 26.56
N SER A 245 -3.36 -4.33 26.06
CA SER A 245 -2.15 -3.71 25.48
C SER A 245 -1.09 -3.37 26.53
N ASN A 246 -1.43 -3.45 27.83
CA ASN A 246 -0.48 -3.26 28.91
C ASN A 246 0.42 -4.51 29.04
N PRO A 247 1.74 -4.41 28.76
CA PRO A 247 2.64 -5.56 28.80
C PRO A 247 2.83 -6.15 30.22
N ASN A 248 2.38 -5.44 31.26
CA ASN A 248 2.43 -5.90 32.65
C ASN A 248 1.11 -6.53 33.13
N SER A 249 0.14 -6.76 32.24
CA SER A 249 -1.15 -7.38 32.57
C SER A 249 -1.43 -8.52 31.63
N ASP A 250 -1.65 -9.71 32.21
CA ASP A 250 -2.12 -10.90 31.49
C ASP A 250 -3.66 -10.97 31.44
N ASP A 251 -4.33 -9.89 31.85
CA ASP A 251 -5.79 -9.86 31.93
C ASP A 251 -6.42 -9.96 30.56
N LYS A 252 -7.49 -10.74 30.49
CA LYS A 252 -8.35 -10.78 29.32
C LYS A 252 -9.31 -9.59 29.35
N ILE A 253 -9.47 -8.97 28.19
CA ILE A 253 -10.34 -7.83 27.95
C ILE A 253 -11.36 -8.18 26.86
N VAL A 254 -12.43 -7.38 26.81
CA VAL A 254 -13.42 -7.45 25.74
C VAL A 254 -12.75 -7.10 24.41
N CYS A 255 -12.87 -7.98 23.41
CA CYS A 255 -12.25 -7.76 22.09
C CYS A 255 -12.78 -6.51 21.38
N GLY A 256 -13.97 -6.03 21.73
CA GLY A 256 -14.55 -4.79 21.21
C GLY A 256 -13.64 -3.57 21.37
N TYR A 257 -12.77 -3.51 22.38
CA TYR A 257 -11.79 -2.43 22.50
C TYR A 257 -10.79 -2.42 21.33
N ARG A 258 -10.25 -3.59 20.97
CA ARG A 258 -9.32 -3.75 19.84
C ARG A 258 -10.01 -3.50 18.50
N ILE A 259 -11.27 -3.95 18.38
CA ILE A 259 -12.06 -3.70 17.16
C ILE A 259 -12.32 -2.21 16.96
N MET A 260 -12.60 -1.47 18.04
CA MET A 260 -12.79 -0.03 17.99
C MET A 260 -11.55 0.71 17.48
N GLU A 261 -10.36 0.31 17.93
CA GLU A 261 -9.06 0.85 17.44
C GLU A 261 -8.89 0.61 15.94
N LEU A 262 -9.21 -0.60 15.46
CA LEU A 262 -9.14 -0.96 14.05
C LEU A 262 -10.16 -0.20 13.19
N LEU A 263 -11.39 -0.03 13.66
CA LEU A 263 -12.48 0.62 12.91
C LEU A 263 -12.35 2.15 12.86
N ALA A 264 -11.77 2.76 13.90
CA ALA A 264 -11.67 4.21 14.02
C ALA A 264 -11.08 4.93 12.80
N PRO A 265 -9.94 4.51 12.22
CA PRO A 265 -9.41 5.14 11.00
C PRO A 265 -10.18 4.74 9.73
N ALA A 266 -10.96 3.66 9.76
CA ALA A 266 -11.54 3.02 8.58
C ALA A 266 -13.00 3.43 8.29
N ILE A 267 -13.69 4.04 9.26
CA ILE A 267 -15.07 4.50 9.15
C ILE A 267 -15.11 6.02 9.25
N LYS A 268 -15.87 6.65 8.35
CA LYS A 268 -16.05 8.11 8.35
C LYS A 268 -16.90 8.56 9.53
N ASP A 269 -16.49 9.68 10.15
CA ASP A 269 -17.17 10.27 11.31
C ASP A 269 -17.31 9.31 12.51
N PHE A 270 -16.36 8.38 12.65
CA PHE A 270 -16.31 7.45 13.78
C PHE A 270 -16.18 8.21 15.10
N PRO A 271 -16.94 7.84 16.16
CA PRO A 271 -17.05 8.64 17.39
C PRO A 271 -15.81 8.61 18.28
N ALA A 272 -14.89 7.67 18.06
CA ALA A 272 -13.64 7.58 18.79
C ALA A 272 -12.43 7.92 17.91
N LYS A 273 -11.39 8.50 18.53
CA LYS A 273 -10.13 8.83 17.85
C LYS A 273 -9.03 7.88 18.30
N VAL A 274 -8.00 7.77 17.49
CA VAL A 274 -6.77 7.04 17.80
C VAL A 274 -5.58 7.99 17.83
N LEU A 275 -4.61 7.68 18.68
CA LEU A 275 -3.31 8.30 18.75
C LEU A 275 -2.46 7.93 17.52
N PRO A 276 -1.33 8.62 17.26
CA PRO A 276 -0.41 8.22 16.21
C PRO A 276 0.15 6.79 16.36
N SER A 277 0.11 6.21 17.56
CA SER A 277 0.47 4.82 17.82
C SER A 277 -0.57 3.80 17.34
N GLY A 278 -1.79 4.25 17.02
CA GLY A 278 -2.93 3.38 16.72
C GLY A 278 -3.83 3.08 17.93
N ASP A 279 -3.37 3.39 19.15
CA ASP A 279 -4.16 3.20 20.37
C ASP A 279 -5.31 4.19 20.45
N LEU A 280 -6.38 3.82 21.15
CA LEU A 280 -7.51 4.71 21.39
C LEU A 280 -7.10 5.96 22.19
N ASP A 281 -7.49 7.14 21.71
CA ASP A 281 -7.35 8.40 22.45
C ASP A 281 -8.54 8.54 23.43
N SER A 282 -8.52 7.73 24.50
CA SER A 282 -9.55 7.76 25.55
C SER A 282 -8.99 7.48 26.94
N LYS A 283 -9.56 8.17 27.94
CA LYS A 283 -9.30 7.94 29.36
C LYS A 283 -10.25 6.92 29.99
N ASP A 284 -11.38 6.64 29.34
CA ASP A 284 -12.40 5.70 29.82
C ASP A 284 -12.85 4.80 28.67
N TYR A 285 -12.10 3.72 28.48
CA TYR A 285 -12.33 2.74 27.41
C TYR A 285 -13.73 2.16 27.47
N LYS A 286 -14.25 1.88 28.67
CA LYS A 286 -15.57 1.28 28.87
C LYS A 286 -16.66 2.20 28.38
N LYS A 287 -16.62 3.48 28.79
CA LYS A 287 -17.56 4.49 28.30
C LYS A 287 -17.44 4.68 26.79
N THR A 288 -16.21 4.78 26.25
CA THR A 288 -16.02 4.97 24.80
C THR A 288 -16.58 3.79 23.99
N LEU A 289 -16.41 2.55 24.46
CA LEU A 289 -17.01 1.38 23.81
C LEU A 289 -18.54 1.45 23.83
N GLN A 290 -19.15 1.90 24.94
CA GLN A 290 -20.60 2.09 25.01
C GLN A 290 -21.09 3.17 24.04
N ASP A 291 -20.41 4.31 23.98
CA ASP A 291 -20.74 5.41 23.07
C ASP A 291 -20.64 4.95 21.60
N VAL A 292 -19.62 4.16 21.25
CA VAL A 292 -19.42 3.61 19.90
C VAL A 292 -20.51 2.59 19.55
N ARG A 293 -20.88 1.69 20.49
CA ARG A 293 -21.97 0.73 20.28
C ARG A 293 -23.32 1.44 20.10
N ALA A 294 -23.58 2.48 20.88
CA ALA A 294 -24.78 3.31 20.74
C ALA A 294 -24.81 4.00 19.37
N TRP A 295 -23.68 4.58 18.94
CA TRP A 295 -23.55 5.22 17.63
C TRP A 295 -23.87 4.28 16.46
N PHE A 296 -23.39 3.03 16.49
CA PHE A 296 -23.76 2.03 15.49
C PHE A 296 -25.23 1.63 15.58
N SER A 297 -25.78 1.53 16.79
CA SER A 297 -27.19 1.17 17.00
C SER A 297 -28.13 2.25 16.45
N GLU A 298 -27.79 3.53 16.62
CA GLU A 298 -28.56 4.67 16.13
C GLU A 298 -28.47 4.83 14.60
N ARG A 299 -27.28 4.59 14.02
CA ARG A 299 -27.06 4.71 12.57
C ARG A 299 -27.51 3.48 11.77
N GLY A 300 -27.49 2.30 12.39
CA GLY A 300 -27.69 1.03 11.71
C GLY A 300 -26.71 0.84 10.54
N ASP A 301 -27.23 0.49 9.37
CA ASP A 301 -26.43 0.20 8.18
C ASP A 301 -25.89 1.43 7.42
N LYS A 302 -26.08 2.64 7.96
CA LYS A 302 -25.78 3.91 7.27
C LYS A 302 -24.35 4.43 7.49
N TYR A 303 -23.43 3.59 7.96
CA TYR A 303 -22.04 4.01 8.14
C TYR A 303 -21.28 4.00 6.80
N GLU A 304 -20.34 4.92 6.63
CA GLU A 304 -19.54 5.05 5.40
C GLU A 304 -18.11 4.54 5.65
N ILE A 305 -17.65 3.61 4.81
CA ILE A 305 -16.27 3.09 4.85
C ILE A 305 -15.35 4.03 4.07
N VAL A 306 -14.20 4.34 4.66
CA VAL A 306 -13.17 5.14 3.99
C VAL A 306 -12.29 4.21 3.14
N ASN A 307 -12.56 4.13 1.83
CA ASN A 307 -11.90 3.17 0.93
C ASN A 307 -10.40 3.42 0.65
N ASN A 308 -9.83 4.54 1.13
CA ASN A 308 -8.45 4.98 0.86
C ASN A 308 -7.47 4.74 2.03
N VAL A 309 -7.85 3.99 3.06
CA VAL A 309 -7.08 3.93 4.32
C VAL A 309 -5.93 2.90 4.29
N TYR A 310 -5.78 2.11 3.22
CA TYR A 310 -4.75 1.08 3.17
C TYR A 310 -3.40 1.57 2.58
N PRO A 311 -2.24 1.19 3.18
CA PRO A 311 -2.11 0.43 4.43
C PRO A 311 -2.52 1.26 5.66
N LEU A 312 -3.22 0.62 6.59
CA LEU A 312 -3.42 1.17 7.94
C LEU A 312 -2.02 1.45 8.52
N LYS A 313 -1.83 2.67 9.03
CA LYS A 313 -0.58 3.06 9.69
C LYS A 313 -0.46 2.43 11.06
#